data_AF-A0A6N4XYA4-F1
#
_entry.id   AF-A0A6N4XYA4-F1
#
_cell.length_a   1.000
_cell.length_b   1.000
_cell.length_c   1.000
_cell.angle_alpha   90.00
_cell.angle_beta   90.00
_cell.angle_gamma   90.00
#
_symmetry.space_group_name_H-M   'P 1'
#
loop_
_entity.id
_entity.type
_entity.pdbx_description
1 polymer ?
#
loop_
_entity_poly.entity_id
_entity_poly.type
_entity_poly.pdbx_seq_one_letter_code
_entity_poly.pdbx_strand_id
1 'polypeptide(L)'
;MTVKDPNKKNKFHLRKELNFKEKVDLMTEYVGCNPKGVYYIEDNFLSSKPTRYFMYLRKKGVDMNKVFDLILAEDDKKQNINE
;
A
#
# COMPACT_ATOMS: atom_id res chain seq x y z
N MET A 1 11.48 34.65 2.35
CA MET A 1 11.98 33.27 2.56
C MET A 1 11.01 32.57 3.50
N THR A 2 10.20 31.64 3.01
CA THR A 2 9.31 30.84 3.86
C THR A 2 10.13 29.77 4.55
N VAL A 3 10.29 29.90 5.86
CA VAL A 3 10.93 28.91 6.73
C VAL A 3 10.11 27.62 6.62
N LYS A 4 10.71 26.57 6.04
CA LYS A 4 10.10 25.24 6.05
C LYS A 4 10.07 24.77 7.50
N ASP A 5 8.88 24.46 7.99
CA ASP A 5 8.64 23.96 9.33
C ASP A 5 9.53 22.72 9.61
N PRO A 6 10.43 22.77 10.60
CA PRO A 6 11.35 21.67 10.92
C PRO A 6 10.63 20.40 11.38
N ASN A 7 9.33 20.48 11.70
CA ASN A 7 8.49 19.34 12.05
C ASN A 7 7.75 18.69 10.87
N LYS A 8 7.96 19.16 9.63
CA LYS A 8 7.38 18.51 8.46
C LYS A 8 8.15 17.21 8.17
N LYS A 9 7.80 16.14 8.91
CA LYS A 9 8.21 14.77 8.58
C LYS A 9 7.97 14.58 7.07
N ASN A 10 9.02 14.28 6.32
CA ASN A 10 8.86 13.83 4.93
C ASN A 10 8.00 12.57 4.97
N LYS A 11 6.71 12.72 4.70
CA LYS A 11 5.76 11.62 4.63
C LYS A 11 6.18 10.73 3.48
N PHE A 12 6.31 9.44 3.76
CA PHE A 12 6.68 8.47 2.74
C PHE A 12 5.46 8.24 1.84
N HIS A 13 5.52 8.76 0.62
CA HIS A 13 4.47 8.59 -0.37
C HIS A 13 4.91 7.53 -1.37
N LEU A 14 4.59 6.27 -1.09
CA LEU A 14 5.05 5.12 -1.87
C LEU A 14 4.83 5.30 -3.37
N ARG A 15 3.67 5.83 -3.79
CA ARG A 15 3.37 6.04 -5.21
C ARG A 15 4.29 7.06 -5.87
N LYS A 16 4.68 8.12 -5.16
CA LYS A 16 5.60 9.14 -5.69
C LYS A 16 6.99 8.57 -5.89
N GLU A 17 7.46 7.78 -4.94
CA GLU A 17 8.76 7.08 -5.03
C GLU A 17 8.80 6.11 -6.22
N LEU A 18 7.66 5.46 -6.52
CA LEU A 18 7.54 4.53 -7.65
C LEU A 18 7.16 5.20 -8.97
N ASN A 19 7.00 6.52 -9.01
CA ASN A 19 6.48 7.26 -10.16
C ASN A 19 5.17 6.64 -10.71
N PHE A 20 4.31 6.17 -9.80
CA PHE A 20 3.04 5.55 -10.13
C PHE A 20 2.00 6.64 -10.44
N LYS A 21 1.54 6.70 -11.69
CA LYS A 21 0.73 7.81 -12.24
C LYS A 21 -0.77 7.53 -12.29
N GLU A 22 -1.23 6.45 -11.68
CA GLU A 22 -2.65 6.09 -11.69
C GLU A 22 -3.50 7.13 -10.94
N LYS A 23 -4.74 7.31 -11.40
CA LYS A 23 -5.68 8.21 -10.73
C LYS A 23 -6.07 7.64 -9.38
N VAL A 24 -6.10 8.50 -8.35
CA VAL A 24 -6.51 8.11 -6.99
C VAL A 24 -7.90 7.47 -6.99
N ASP A 25 -8.80 7.93 -7.86
CA ASP A 25 -10.18 7.43 -7.97
C ASP A 25 -10.24 5.92 -8.33
N LEU A 26 -9.36 5.46 -9.22
CA LEU A 26 -9.29 4.03 -9.59
C LEU A 26 -8.69 3.20 -8.45
N MET A 27 -7.76 3.79 -7.69
CA MET A 27 -7.21 3.13 -6.50
C MET A 27 -8.25 3.03 -5.39
N THR A 28 -9.11 4.04 -5.23
CA THR A 28 -10.17 4.03 -4.22
C THR A 28 -11.21 2.96 -4.48
N GLU A 29 -11.54 2.72 -5.74
CA GLU A 29 -12.44 1.65 -6.17
C GLU A 29 -11.84 0.27 -5.82
N TYR A 30 -10.61 0.00 -6.28
CA TYR A 30 -9.95 -1.27 -6.01
C TYR A 30 -9.72 -1.53 -4.52
N VAL A 31 -9.27 -0.51 -3.77
CA VAL A 31 -8.99 -0.64 -2.33
C VAL A 31 -10.29 -0.65 -1.50
N GLY A 32 -11.43 -0.25 -2.08
CA GLY A 32 -12.70 -0.14 -1.37
C GLY A 32 -12.69 0.95 -0.28
N CYS A 33 -12.00 2.07 -0.52
CA CYS A 33 -11.90 3.17 0.45
C CYS A 33 -12.05 4.54 -0.22
N ASN A 34 -12.26 5.62 0.55
CA ASN A 34 -12.29 6.96 -0.01
C ASN A 34 -10.87 7.53 -0.27
N PRO A 35 -10.70 8.65 -1.02
CA PRO A 35 -9.37 9.20 -1.31
C PRO A 35 -8.53 9.52 -0.06
N LYS A 36 -9.18 9.93 1.04
CA LYS A 36 -8.50 10.15 2.33
C LYS A 36 -7.93 8.85 2.90
N GLY A 37 -8.62 7.73 2.71
CA GLY A 37 -8.16 6.39 3.07
C GLY A 37 -6.86 6.03 2.35
N VAL A 38 -6.77 6.33 1.05
CA VAL A 38 -5.54 6.08 0.29
C VAL A 38 -4.35 6.88 0.83
N TYR A 39 -4.53 8.17 1.14
CA TYR A 39 -3.46 8.97 1.76
C TYR A 39 -3.09 8.47 3.15
N TYR A 40 -4.07 8.03 3.95
CA TYR A 40 -3.82 7.44 5.26
C TYR A 40 -3.00 6.15 5.17
N ILE A 41 -3.29 5.30 4.18
CA ILE A 41 -2.51 4.07 3.92
C ILE A 41 -1.06 4.43 3.61
N GLU A 42 -0.81 5.42 2.74
CA GLU A 42 0.57 5.85 2.43
C GLU A 42 1.30 6.39 3.66
N ASP A 43 0.65 7.29 4.41
CA ASP A 43 1.22 7.92 5.60
C ASP A 43 1.59 6.89 6.69
N ASN A 44 0.87 5.77 6.76
CA ASN A 44 1.08 4.70 7.73
C ASN A 44 1.71 3.44 7.11
N PHE A 45 2.14 3.50 5.85
CA PHE A 45 2.54 2.30 5.11
C PHE A 45 3.65 1.54 5.82
N LEU A 46 4.72 2.23 6.21
CA LEU A 46 5.90 1.66 6.89
C LEU A 46 5.63 1.28 8.36
N SER A 47 4.62 1.87 9.00
CA SER A 47 4.25 1.56 10.39
C SER A 47 3.25 0.40 10.49
N SER A 48 2.56 0.05 9.41
CA SER A 48 1.56 -1.01 9.41
C SER A 48 2.17 -2.39 9.68
N LYS A 49 1.46 -3.21 10.47
CA LYS A 49 1.86 -4.60 10.77
C LYS A 49 2.00 -5.44 9.50
N PRO A 50 1.07 -5.38 8.50
CA PRO A 50 1.21 -6.13 7.26
C PRO A 50 2.49 -5.79 6.49
N THR A 51 2.80 -4.49 6.30
CA THR A 51 4.02 -4.08 5.60
C THR A 51 5.27 -4.60 6.30
N ARG A 52 5.35 -4.48 7.63
CA ARG A 52 6.50 -5.00 8.39
C ARG A 52 6.65 -6.51 8.27
N TYR A 53 5.54 -7.24 8.23
CA TYR A 53 5.54 -8.68 8.02
C TYR A 53 6.07 -9.05 6.64
N PHE A 54 5.59 -8.40 5.57
CA PHE A 54 6.10 -8.63 4.22
C PHE A 54 7.57 -8.24 4.06
N MET A 55 8.02 -7.15 4.68
CA MET A 55 9.43 -6.78 4.72
C MET A 55 10.28 -7.88 5.38
N TYR A 56 9.79 -8.48 6.46
CA TYR A 56 10.49 -9.57 7.13
C TYR A 56 10.59 -10.83 6.25
N LEU A 57 9.49 -11.23 5.60
CA LEU A 57 9.51 -12.35 4.63
C LEU A 57 10.52 -12.11 3.52
N ARG A 58 10.50 -10.92 2.91
CA ARG A 58 11.45 -10.53 1.87
C ARG A 58 12.90 -10.59 2.36
N LYS A 59 13.16 -10.14 3.59
CA LYS A 59 14.49 -10.19 4.23
C LYS A 59 14.97 -11.62 4.48
N LYS A 60 14.06 -12.57 4.66
CA LYS A 60 14.36 -14.01 4.79
C LYS A 60 14.55 -14.73 3.45
N GLY A 61 14.48 -14.00 2.34
CA GLY A 61 14.64 -14.58 1.00
C GLY A 61 13.38 -15.24 0.46
N VAL A 62 12.22 -15.01 1.07
CA VAL A 62 10.94 -15.46 0.52
C VAL A 62 10.65 -14.71 -0.78
N ASP A 63 10.21 -15.45 -1.79
CA ASP A 63 9.75 -14.91 -3.07
C ASP A 63 8.40 -14.22 -2.88
N MET A 64 8.42 -12.90 -2.91
CA MET A 64 7.21 -12.09 -2.68
C MET A 64 6.21 -12.20 -3.83
N ASN A 65 6.64 -12.53 -5.05
CA ASN A 65 5.70 -12.73 -6.16
C ASN A 65 4.78 -13.91 -5.85
N LYS A 66 5.36 -15.05 -5.43
CA LYS A 66 4.58 -16.21 -4.98
C LYS A 66 3.65 -15.90 -3.81
N VAL A 67 4.09 -15.06 -2.87
CA VAL A 67 3.25 -14.62 -1.75
C VAL A 67 2.05 -13.83 -2.26
N PHE A 68 2.26 -12.89 -3.19
CA PHE A 68 1.18 -12.09 -3.76
C PHE A 68 0.26 -12.94 -4.65
N ASP A 69 0.78 -13.89 -5.43
CA ASP A 69 -0.02 -14.83 -6.22
C ASP A 69 -0.98 -15.64 -5.33
N LEU A 70 -0.49 -16.12 -4.18
CA LEU A 70 -1.33 -16.83 -3.20
C LEU A 70 -2.41 -15.93 -2.58
N ILE A 71 -2.08 -14.66 -2.30
CA ILE A 71 -3.04 -13.69 -1.77
C ILE A 71 -4.13 -13.40 -2.79
N LEU A 72 -3.76 -13.17 -4.05
CA LEU A 72 -4.69 -12.92 -5.15
C LEU A 72 -5.61 -14.12 -5.38
N ALA A 73 -5.06 -15.33 -5.46
CA ALA A 73 -5.86 -16.54 -5.62
C ALA A 73 -6.85 -16.78 -4.48
N GLU A 74 -6.55 -16.33 -3.26
CA GLU A 74 -7.46 -16.44 -2.12
C GLU A 74 -8.51 -15.32 -2.10
N ASP A 75 -8.17 -14.12 -2.57
CA ASP A 75 -9.13 -13.03 -2.73
C ASP A 75 -10.16 -13.37 -3.82
N ASP A 76 -9.69 -13.88 -4.96
CA ASP A 76 -10.55 -14.32 -6.08
C ASP A 76 -11.57 -15.36 -5.62
N LYS A 77 -11.18 -16.32 -4.78
CA LYS A 77 -12.12 -17.31 -4.22
C LYS A 77 -13.21 -16.67 -3.36
N LYS A 78 -12.89 -15.64 -2.59
CA LYS A 78 -13.86 -14.95 -1.74
C LYS A 78 -14.86 -14.14 -2.54
N GLN A 79 -14.43 -13.58 -3.67
CA GLN A 79 -15.32 -12.85 -4.58
C GLN A 79 -16.28 -13.82 -5.28
N ASN A 80 -15.81 -14.99 -5.74
CA ASN A 80 -16.63 -16.02 -6.38
C ASN A 80 -17.64 -16.74 -5.45
N ILE A 81 -17.59 -16.54 -4.13
CA ILE A 81 -18.60 -17.07 -3.18
C ILE A 81 -19.76 -16.08 -2.99
N ASN A 82 -19.54 -14.81 -3.34
CA ASN A 82 -20.50 -13.72 -3.14
C ASN A 82 -21.17 -13.25 -4.45
N GLU A 83 -20.88 -13.92 -5.57
CA GLU A 83 -21.61 -13.83 -6.85
C GLU A 83 -22.57 -15.02 -7.00
#